data_AF-A0A4R6CVM0-F1
#
_entry.id   AF-A0A4R6CVM0-F1
#
_cell.length_a   1.000
_cell.length_b   1.000
_cell.length_c   1.000
_cell.angle_alpha   90.00
_cell.angle_beta   90.00
_cell.angle_gamma   90.00
#
_symmetry.space_group_name_H-M   'P 1'
#
loop_
_entity.id
_entity.type
_entity.pdbx_description
1 polymer ?
#
loop_
_entity_poly.entity_id
_entity_poly.type
_entity_poly.pdbx_seq_one_letter_code
_entity_poly.pdbx_strand_id
1 'polypeptide(L)'
;TGSISIDPNERMSSLNQDHFAFEDFTVMDTVIQGHKELYQVMKEKDALYAKPDFGDEDGVKAAELESKFAELDGWNAEADAAKLLQSLGIPEEEHQMMMKDLPESEKVKVLLAQALFGNPDILLLDEPTNGLDVHTVEWLE
;
A
#
# COMPACT_ATOMS: atom_id res chain seq x y z
N THR A 1 -9.37 30.49 7.53
CA THR A 1 -9.98 29.17 7.34
C THR A 1 -9.90 28.84 5.86
N GLY A 2 -8.97 27.97 5.47
CA GLY A 2 -8.92 27.46 4.10
C GLY A 2 -9.90 26.29 3.97
N SER A 3 -10.68 26.27 2.90
CA SER A 3 -11.49 25.10 2.52
C SER A 3 -10.74 24.37 1.41
N ILE A 4 -10.44 23.10 1.62
CA ILE A 4 -9.96 22.21 0.57
C ILE A 4 -11.20 21.50 0.03
N SER A 5 -11.45 21.64 -1.27
CA SER A 5 -12.49 20.90 -2.00
C SER A 5 -11.77 19.88 -2.86
N ILE A 6 -12.05 18.60 -2.62
CA ILE A 6 -11.52 17.46 -3.36
C ILE A 6 -12.68 16.89 -4.17
N ASP A 7 -12.46 16.57 -5.44
CA ASP A 7 -13.50 15.94 -6.24
C ASP A 7 -13.77 14.51 -5.72
N PRO A 8 -15.02 14.00 -5.74
CA PRO A 8 -15.35 12.70 -5.15
C PRO A 8 -14.60 11.50 -5.76
N ASN A 9 -14.02 11.69 -6.95
CA ASN A 9 -13.27 10.68 -7.68
C ASN A 9 -11.75 10.80 -7.50
N GLU A 10 -11.26 11.84 -6.82
CA GLU A 10 -9.82 12.02 -6.57
C GLU A 10 -9.39 11.23 -5.33
N ARG A 11 -8.35 10.43 -5.49
CA ARG A 11 -7.78 9.64 -4.42
C ARG A 11 -6.66 10.41 -3.71
N MET A 12 -6.92 10.81 -2.47
CA MET A 12 -5.92 11.42 -1.61
C MET A 12 -5.18 10.36 -0.77
N SER A 13 -3.86 10.50 -0.69
CA SER A 13 -3.00 9.73 0.21
C SER A 13 -2.11 10.66 1.04
N SER A 14 -1.68 10.19 2.22
CA SER A 14 -0.81 10.93 3.13
C SER A 14 0.26 10.03 3.71
N LEU A 15 1.47 10.54 3.89
CA LEU A 15 2.52 9.82 4.61
C LEU A 15 2.15 9.73 6.10
N ASN A 16 1.99 8.51 6.61
CA ASN A 16 1.76 8.30 8.04
C ASN A 16 3.09 8.48 8.79
N GLN A 17 3.16 9.44 9.72
CA GLN A 17 4.35 9.68 10.54
C GLN A 17 4.52 8.65 11.67
N ASP A 18 3.51 7.81 11.93
CA ASP A 18 3.65 6.69 12.87
C ASP A 18 4.28 5.48 12.18
N HIS A 19 5.61 5.46 12.12
CA HIS A 19 6.39 4.35 11.57
C HIS A 19 6.21 3.04 12.35
N PHE A 20 5.64 3.09 13.57
CA PHE A 20 5.40 1.92 14.41
C PHE A 20 4.05 1.25 14.13
N ALA A 21 3.13 1.94 13.44
CA ALA A 21 1.81 1.41 13.13
C ALA A 21 1.82 0.15 12.25
N PHE A 22 2.95 -0.13 11.59
CA PHE A 22 3.08 -1.23 10.64
C PHE A 22 4.10 -2.32 11.04
N GLU A 23 4.59 -2.31 12.29
CA GLU A 23 5.70 -3.19 12.72
C GLU A 23 5.47 -4.70 12.55
N ASP A 24 4.21 -5.13 12.61
CA ASP A 24 3.80 -6.53 12.49
C ASP A 24 3.43 -6.95 11.06
N PHE A 25 3.65 -6.07 10.09
CA PHE A 25 3.43 -6.35 8.66
C PHE A 25 4.75 -6.49 7.92
N THR A 26 4.72 -7.24 6.81
CA THR A 26 5.84 -7.28 5.89
C THR A 26 5.94 -5.97 5.11
N VAL A 27 7.11 -5.69 4.55
CA VAL A 27 7.32 -4.54 3.66
C VAL A 27 6.30 -4.55 2.52
N MET A 28 6.13 -5.69 1.85
CA MET A 28 5.17 -5.84 0.75
C MET A 28 3.73 -5.56 1.19
N ASP A 29 3.26 -6.19 2.27
CA ASP A 29 1.89 -6.00 2.76
C ASP A 29 1.65 -4.53 3.17
N THR A 30 2.65 -3.88 3.77
CA THR A 30 2.60 -2.46 4.16
C THR A 30 2.42 -1.53 2.96
N VAL A 31 3.08 -1.79 1.83
CA VAL A 31 2.90 -0.98 0.61
C VAL A 31 1.51 -1.17 0.03
N ILE A 32 1.04 -2.41 -0.07
CA ILE A 32 -0.28 -2.73 -0.64
C ILE A 32 -1.42 -2.12 0.20
N GLN A 33 -1.24 -2.01 1.52
CA GLN A 33 -2.17 -1.30 2.42
C GLN A 33 -2.42 0.17 2.04
N GLY A 34 -1.53 0.79 1.26
CA GLY A 34 -1.71 2.12 0.70
C GLY A 34 -2.95 2.24 -0.19
N HIS A 35 -3.28 1.16 -0.92
CA HIS A 35 -4.53 1.05 -1.66
C HIS A 35 -5.59 0.35 -0.81
N LYS A 36 -6.20 1.09 0.14
CA LYS A 36 -7.15 0.56 1.13
C LYS A 36 -8.25 -0.34 0.55
N GLU A 37 -8.85 0.06 -0.56
CA GLU A 37 -9.93 -0.70 -1.19
C GLU A 37 -9.46 -2.06 -1.73
N LEU A 38 -8.34 -2.08 -2.45
CA LEU A 38 -7.70 -3.30 -2.95
C LEU A 38 -7.29 -4.21 -1.78
N TYR A 39 -6.65 -3.65 -0.76
CA TYR A 39 -6.23 -4.41 0.41
C TYR A 39 -7.42 -5.06 1.14
N GLN A 40 -8.52 -4.32 1.28
CA GLN A 40 -9.75 -4.86 1.87
C GLN A 40 -10.31 -6.03 1.04
N VAL A 41 -10.33 -5.89 -0.29
CA VAL A 41 -10.75 -6.97 -1.20
C VAL A 41 -9.85 -8.19 -1.05
N MET A 42 -8.52 -8.01 -0.94
CA MET A 42 -7.58 -9.11 -0.71
C MET A 42 -7.88 -9.84 0.60
N LYS A 43 -8.00 -9.12 1.72
CA LYS A 43 -8.30 -9.74 3.02
C LYS A 43 -9.65 -10.45 3.04
N GLU A 44 -10.67 -9.88 2.40
CA GLU A 44 -11.97 -10.52 2.30
C GLU A 44 -11.93 -11.79 1.45
N LYS A 45 -11.20 -11.79 0.32
CA LYS A 45 -10.99 -12.99 -0.50
C LYS A 45 -10.29 -14.08 0.30
N ASP A 46 -9.17 -13.76 0.95
CA ASP A 46 -8.40 -14.72 1.75
C ASP A 46 -9.26 -15.33 2.86
N ALA A 47 -10.00 -14.48 3.60
CA ALA A 47 -10.88 -14.94 4.66
C ALA A 47 -12.03 -15.80 4.13
N LEU A 48 -12.58 -15.47 2.96
CA LEU A 48 -13.66 -16.20 2.32
C LEU A 48 -13.20 -17.60 1.89
N TYR A 49 -12.02 -17.71 1.25
CA TYR A 49 -11.44 -18.99 0.85
C TYR A 49 -10.94 -19.84 2.02
N ALA A 50 -10.60 -19.23 3.15
CA ALA A 50 -10.21 -19.94 4.37
C ALA A 50 -11.40 -20.54 5.15
N LYS A 51 -12.65 -20.23 4.78
CA LYS A 51 -13.83 -20.75 5.47
C LYS A 51 -13.94 -22.28 5.31
N PRO A 52 -14.05 -23.05 6.41
CA PRO A 52 -14.21 -24.51 6.34
C PRO A 52 -15.54 -24.96 5.73
N ASP A 53 -16.57 -24.12 5.79
CA ASP A 53 -17.96 -24.36 5.38
C ASP A 53 -18.37 -23.55 4.15
N PHE A 54 -17.43 -23.36 3.21
CA PHE A 54 -17.67 -22.63 1.96
C PHE A 54 -18.88 -23.18 1.19
N GLY A 55 -19.91 -22.34 1.01
CA GLY A 55 -21.17 -22.70 0.36
C GLY A 55 -21.46 -21.92 -0.93
N ASP A 56 -22.64 -22.14 -1.50
CA ASP A 56 -23.08 -21.47 -2.73
C ASP A 56 -23.12 -19.94 -2.60
N GLU A 57 -23.54 -19.42 -1.44
CA GLU A 57 -23.55 -17.97 -1.15
C GLU A 57 -22.13 -17.38 -1.10
N ASP A 58 -21.16 -18.12 -0.54
CA ASP A 58 -19.75 -17.71 -0.56
C ASP A 58 -19.19 -17.72 -1.98
N GLY A 59 -19.63 -18.66 -2.83
CA GLY A 59 -19.29 -18.68 -4.25
C GLY A 59 -19.74 -17.43 -5.01
N VAL A 60 -20.95 -16.92 -4.73
CA VAL A 60 -21.43 -15.66 -5.30
C VAL A 60 -20.57 -14.49 -4.82
N LYS A 61 -20.31 -14.39 -3.50
CA LYS A 61 -19.46 -13.34 -2.95
C LYS A 61 -18.04 -13.39 -3.50
N ALA A 62 -17.47 -14.57 -3.69
CA ALA A 62 -16.15 -14.76 -4.27
C ALA A 62 -16.09 -14.19 -5.69
N ALA A 63 -17.11 -14.44 -6.52
CA ALA A 63 -17.16 -13.91 -7.89
C ALA A 63 -17.24 -12.38 -7.94
N GLU A 64 -17.99 -11.76 -7.02
CA GLU A 64 -18.06 -10.30 -6.88
C GLU A 64 -16.70 -9.72 -6.45
N LEU A 65 -16.05 -10.32 -5.45
CA LEU A 65 -14.73 -9.89 -4.99
C LEU A 65 -13.65 -10.10 -6.06
N GLU A 66 -13.70 -11.18 -6.83
CA GLU A 66 -12.78 -11.42 -7.95
C GLU A 66 -12.92 -10.37 -9.05
N SER A 67 -14.16 -9.99 -9.38
CA SER A 67 -14.42 -8.94 -10.36
C SER A 67 -13.85 -7.61 -9.87
N LYS A 68 -14.11 -7.26 -8.61
CA LYS A 68 -13.57 -6.04 -8.00
C LYS A 68 -12.04 -6.05 -7.89
N PHE A 69 -11.45 -7.20 -7.56
CA PHE A 69 -10.00 -7.37 -7.51
C PHE A 69 -9.37 -7.13 -8.89
N ALA A 70 -10.00 -7.62 -9.96
CA ALA A 70 -9.54 -7.36 -11.33
C ALA A 70 -9.71 -5.89 -11.75
N GLU A 71 -10.82 -5.24 -11.37
CA GLU A 71 -11.06 -3.81 -11.64
C GLU A 71 -10.02 -2.90 -10.98
N LEU A 72 -9.55 -3.28 -9.79
CA LEU A 72 -8.52 -2.55 -9.02
C LEU A 72 -7.09 -2.94 -9.40
N ASP A 73 -6.92 -3.66 -10.52
CA ASP A 73 -5.63 -4.17 -11.00
C ASP A 73 -4.86 -5.02 -9.97
N GLY A 74 -5.61 -5.75 -9.13
CA GLY A 74 -5.05 -6.50 -8.02
C GLY A 74 -4.05 -7.58 -8.42
N TRP A 75 -4.15 -8.11 -9.64
CA TRP A 75 -3.21 -9.11 -10.17
C TRP A 75 -1.80 -8.56 -10.39
N ASN A 76 -1.67 -7.24 -10.62
CA ASN A 76 -0.40 -6.56 -10.78
C ASN A 76 0.10 -5.93 -9.48
N ALA A 77 -0.71 -5.95 -8.41
CA ALA A 77 -0.43 -5.24 -7.16
C ALA A 77 0.94 -5.54 -6.55
N GLU A 78 1.29 -6.82 -6.40
CA GLU A 78 2.61 -7.21 -5.87
C GLU A 78 3.76 -6.80 -6.79
N ALA A 79 3.59 -6.95 -8.10
CA ALA A 79 4.61 -6.59 -9.07
C ALA A 79 4.85 -5.07 -9.09
N ASP A 80 3.79 -4.27 -8.98
CA ASP A 80 3.89 -2.82 -8.98
C ASP A 80 4.39 -2.28 -7.63
N ALA A 81 3.99 -2.89 -6.52
CA ALA A 81 4.57 -2.61 -5.20
C ALA A 81 6.07 -2.93 -5.19
N ALA A 82 6.49 -4.07 -5.74
CA ALA A 82 7.90 -4.45 -5.85
C ALA A 82 8.70 -3.45 -6.68
N LYS A 83 8.19 -3.02 -7.85
CA LYS A 83 8.84 -2.00 -8.69
C LYS A 83 8.99 -0.67 -7.97
N LEU A 84 7.95 -0.24 -7.24
CA LEU A 84 7.97 1.01 -6.48
C LEU A 84 9.03 0.96 -5.37
N LEU A 85 9.06 -0.13 -4.59
CA LEU A 85 10.07 -0.37 -3.56
C LEU A 85 11.49 -0.36 -4.14
N GLN A 86 11.72 -1.05 -5.25
CA GLN A 86 13.02 -1.06 -5.92
C GLN A 86 13.43 0.35 -6.40
N SER A 87 12.49 1.15 -6.91
CA SER A 87 12.77 2.53 -7.34
C SER A 87 13.20 3.46 -6.20
N LEU A 88 12.79 3.14 -4.98
CA LEU A 88 13.17 3.83 -3.74
C LEU A 88 14.44 3.23 -3.10
N GLY A 89 15.01 2.19 -3.72
CA GLY A 89 16.24 1.54 -3.27
C GLY A 89 16.03 0.45 -2.23
N ILE A 90 14.82 -0.09 -2.09
CA ILE A 90 14.53 -1.26 -1.23
C ILE A 90 14.66 -2.54 -2.07
N PRO A 91 15.68 -3.39 -1.84
CA PRO A 91 15.94 -4.59 -2.62
C PRO A 91 14.88 -5.68 -2.39
N GLU A 92 14.72 -6.57 -3.36
CA GLU A 92 13.70 -7.64 -3.35
C GLU A 92 13.80 -8.57 -2.13
N GLU A 93 15.02 -8.80 -1.62
CA GLU A 93 15.28 -9.61 -0.43
C GLU A 93 14.65 -9.04 0.84
N GLU A 94 14.38 -7.73 0.88
CA GLU A 94 13.74 -7.04 2.02
C GLU A 94 12.21 -7.02 1.91
N HIS A 95 11.63 -7.35 0.75
CA HIS A 95 10.17 -7.20 0.52
C HIS A 95 9.33 -8.09 1.44
N GLN A 96 9.88 -9.20 1.91
CA GLN A 96 9.23 -10.14 2.83
C GLN A 96 9.70 -9.99 4.28
N MET A 97 10.62 -9.06 4.56
CA MET A 97 11.03 -8.74 5.92
C MET A 97 9.90 -8.02 6.65
N MET A 98 9.87 -8.16 7.98
CA MET A 98 8.93 -7.41 8.82
C MET A 98 9.39 -5.96 8.94
N MET A 99 8.44 -5.02 8.95
CA MET A 99 8.73 -3.59 9.13
C MET A 99 9.53 -3.29 10.39
N LYS A 100 9.33 -4.05 11.48
CA LYS A 100 10.11 -3.88 12.72
C LYS A 100 11.60 -4.19 12.57
N ASP A 101 11.95 -5.05 11.63
CA ASP A 101 13.33 -5.51 11.41
C ASP A 101 14.11 -4.58 10.47
N LEU A 102 13.43 -3.62 9.83
CA LEU A 102 14.08 -2.63 8.98
C LEU A 102 14.71 -1.47 9.78
N PRO A 103 15.85 -0.92 9.30
CA PRO A 103 16.34 0.39 9.67
C PRO A 103 15.27 1.48 9.52
N GLU A 104 15.25 2.45 10.43
CA GLU A 104 14.27 3.55 10.42
C GLU A 104 14.26 4.33 9.09
N SER A 105 15.42 4.58 8.50
CA SER A 105 15.55 5.24 7.19
C SER A 105 14.86 4.47 6.05
N GLU A 106 14.82 3.14 6.12
CA GLU A 106 14.12 2.30 5.13
C GLU A 106 12.63 2.24 5.43
N LYS A 107 12.23 2.24 6.70
CA LYS A 107 10.80 2.35 7.08
C LYS A 107 10.16 3.60 6.45
N VAL A 108 10.85 4.75 6.44
CA VAL A 108 10.35 5.98 5.79
C VAL A 108 10.11 5.74 4.29
N LYS A 109 11.04 5.08 3.59
CA LYS A 109 10.90 4.75 2.16
C LYS A 109 9.72 3.82 1.90
N VAL A 110 9.51 2.82 2.76
CA VAL A 110 8.37 1.90 2.65
C VAL A 110 7.05 2.64 2.86
N LEU A 111 6.96 3.57 3.81
CA LEU A 111 5.76 4.39 4.01
C LEU A 111 5.53 5.37 2.86
N LEU A 112 6.60 5.88 2.24
CA LEU A 112 6.49 6.68 1.03
C LEU A 112 5.94 5.84 -0.14
N ALA A 113 6.47 4.62 -0.31
CA ALA A 113 5.94 3.65 -1.27
C ALA A 113 4.47 3.35 -1.01
N GLN A 114 4.08 3.09 0.24
CA GLN A 114 2.69 2.91 0.64
C GLN A 114 1.83 4.13 0.23
N ALA A 115 2.28 5.34 0.53
CA ALA A 115 1.51 6.54 0.23
C ALA A 115 1.30 6.72 -1.28
N LEU A 116 2.27 6.32 -2.10
CA LEU A 116 2.24 6.40 -3.55
C LEU A 116 1.54 5.21 -4.23
N PHE A 117 1.42 4.08 -3.52
CA PHE A 117 0.93 2.84 -4.11
C PHE A 117 -0.53 2.96 -4.58
N GLY A 118 -0.77 2.52 -5.82
CA GLY A 118 -2.06 2.59 -6.50
C GLY A 118 -2.33 3.90 -7.24
N ASN A 119 -1.34 4.81 -7.37
CA ASN A 119 -1.46 6.08 -8.10
C ASN A 119 -2.51 7.05 -7.53
N PRO A 120 -2.26 7.68 -6.37
CA PRO A 120 -3.18 8.70 -5.84
C PRO A 120 -3.15 9.95 -6.72
N ASP A 121 -4.29 10.63 -6.85
CA ASP A 121 -4.38 11.92 -7.54
C ASP A 121 -3.77 13.05 -6.70
N ILE A 122 -3.82 12.92 -5.37
CA ILE A 122 -3.29 13.90 -4.42
C ILE A 122 -2.43 13.20 -3.38
N LEU A 123 -1.18 13.64 -3.24
CA LEU A 123 -0.27 13.21 -2.19
C LEU A 123 -0.02 14.35 -1.20
N LEU A 124 -0.34 14.14 0.07
CA LEU A 124 0.00 15.04 1.16
C LEU A 124 1.27 14.56 1.88
N LEU A 125 2.32 15.37 1.81
CA LEU A 125 3.56 15.17 2.54
C LEU A 125 3.75 16.35 3.50
N ASP A 126 3.73 16.08 4.80
CA ASP A 126 4.12 17.07 5.80
C ASP A 126 5.63 16.92 6.06
N GLU A 127 6.40 17.97 5.75
CA GLU A 127 7.88 17.98 5.70
C GLU A 127 8.50 16.81 4.88
N PRO A 128 8.31 16.80 3.54
CA PRO A 128 8.60 15.64 2.68
C PRO A 128 10.05 15.15 2.69
N THR A 129 11.00 15.99 3.10
CA THR A 129 12.43 15.68 3.07
C THR A 129 12.98 15.17 4.40
N ASN A 130 12.18 15.22 5.47
CA ASN A 130 12.64 14.80 6.79
C ASN A 130 12.77 13.27 6.87
N GLY A 131 13.95 12.76 7.24
CA GLY A 131 14.22 11.32 7.28
C GLY A 131 14.48 10.66 5.93
N LEU A 132 14.43 11.41 4.82
CA LEU A 132 14.82 10.92 3.49
C LEU A 132 16.30 11.20 3.22
N ASP A 133 16.97 10.23 2.58
CA ASP A 133 18.29 10.46 2.02
C ASP A 133 18.21 11.31 0.74
N VAL A 134 19.34 11.89 0.34
CA VAL A 134 19.44 12.79 -0.82
C VAL A 134 18.93 12.13 -2.11
N HIS A 135 19.18 10.83 -2.29
CA HIS A 135 18.75 10.11 -3.49
C HIS A 135 17.21 9.96 -3.52
N THR A 136 16.58 9.75 -2.37
CA THR A 136 15.12 9.63 -2.28
C THR A 136 14.44 10.99 -2.44
N VAL A 137 15.08 12.08 -1.98
CA VAL A 137 14.61 13.44 -2.25
C VAL A 137 14.70 13.77 -3.75
N GLU A 138 15.81 13.46 -4.41
CA GLU A 138 15.97 13.64 -5.86
C GLU A 138 14.97 12.80 -6.67
N TRP A 139 14.55 11.64 -6.17
CA TRP A 139 13.53 10.80 -6.80
C TRP A 139 12.11 11.41 -6.73
N LEU A 140 11.84 12.25 -5.72
CA LEU A 140 10.54 12.90 -5.52
C LEU A 140 10.33 14.17 -6.35
N GLU A 141 11.41 14.81 -6.82
CA GLU A 141 11.37 16.02 -7.66
C GLU A 141 11.13 15.72 -9.15
#